data_AF-A0A087U0N0-F1
#
_entry.id   AF-A0A087U0N0-F1
#
_cell.length_a   1.000
_cell.length_b   1.000
_cell.length_c   1.000
_cell.angle_alpha   90.00
_cell.angle_beta   90.00
_cell.angle_gamma   90.00
#
_symmetry.space_group_name_H-M   'P 1'
#
loop_
_entity.id
_entity.type
_entity.pdbx_description
1 polymer ?
#
loop_
_entity_poly.entity_id
_entity_poly.type
_entity_poly.pdbx_seq_one_letter_code
_entity_poly.pdbx_strand_id
1 'polypeptide(L)'
;MMINILYLKICYTKILLVFSRDTSVTSHFERSTGNPPSAVLRGTHTTVTYPPNGVIPFHGFSMYVAPLCYIYEDPITLYHVFRELYVRYFFRLHNLSSHPQGVLSLALSFETLLDEVEPQLAYHFSVHDIYPLKIAIKWIIKGFSGCLATDQILQLWDCMLAYDSTEIFVVLAVGIMSLRKPVLLQAENQATVENILADISAVKVIPVLHGMLNNTR
;
A
#
# COMPACT_ATOMS: atom_id res chain seq x y z
N MET A 1 9.48 -12.83 20.88
CA MET A 1 10.75 -12.13 20.56
C MET A 1 10.48 -10.63 20.57
N MET A 2 10.81 -9.91 21.64
CA MET A 2 10.63 -8.44 21.69
C MET A 2 11.77 -7.80 20.91
N ILE A 3 11.55 -7.50 19.63
CA ILE A 3 12.44 -6.64 18.87
C ILE A 3 12.40 -5.26 19.55
N ASN A 4 13.54 -4.84 20.10
CA ASN A 4 13.67 -3.55 20.75
C ASN A 4 13.31 -2.43 19.75
N ILE A 5 12.40 -1.54 20.12
CA ILE A 5 11.93 -0.43 19.27
C ILE A 5 13.11 0.41 18.74
N LEU A 6 14.19 0.54 19.51
CA LEU A 6 15.41 1.23 19.09
C LEU A 6 16.16 0.45 17.99
N TYR A 7 16.22 -0.88 18.11
CA TYR A 7 16.82 -1.76 17.10
C TYR A 7 16.01 -1.74 15.81
N LEU A 8 14.67 -1.73 15.91
CA LEU A 8 13.79 -1.58 14.76
C LEU A 8 14.05 -0.25 14.03
N LYS A 9 14.14 0.87 14.78
CA LYS A 9 14.48 2.20 14.26
C LYS A 9 15.81 2.23 13.52
N ILE A 10 16.86 1.67 14.12
CA ILE A 10 18.19 1.64 13.51
C ILE A 10 18.19 0.75 12.26
N CYS A 11 17.50 -0.40 12.30
CA CYS A 11 17.46 -1.35 11.21
C CYS A 11 16.81 -0.73 9.96
N TYR A 12 15.57 -0.23 10.05
CA TYR A 12 14.91 0.29 8.85
C TYR A 12 15.59 1.55 8.30
N THR A 13 16.16 2.44 9.13
CA THR A 13 16.89 3.62 8.63
C THR A 13 18.11 3.24 7.82
N LYS A 14 18.85 2.18 8.22
CA LYS A 14 19.97 1.65 7.45
C LYS A 14 19.52 1.12 6.09
N ILE A 15 18.44 0.33 6.07
CA ILE A 15 17.86 -0.23 4.84
C ILE A 15 17.45 0.88 3.87
N LEU A 16 16.76 1.91 4.35
CA LEU A 16 16.31 3.04 3.51
C LEU A 16 17.47 3.87 2.97
N LEU A 17 18.56 4.03 3.74
CA LEU A 17 19.75 4.73 3.27
C LEU A 17 20.42 3.95 2.13
N VAL A 18 20.58 2.64 2.27
CA VAL A 18 21.13 1.78 1.20
C VAL A 18 20.21 1.82 -0.02
N PHE A 19 18.90 1.69 0.20
CA PHE A 19 17.90 1.75 -0.87
C PHE A 19 17.96 3.06 -1.67
N SER A 20 18.13 4.20 -1.02
CA SER A 20 18.22 5.49 -1.72
C SER A 20 19.45 5.61 -2.64
N ARG A 21 20.50 4.83 -2.38
CA ARG A 21 21.77 4.85 -3.12
C ARG A 21 21.88 3.75 -4.18
N ASP A 22 21.02 2.74 -4.15
CA ASP A 22 21.09 1.60 -5.07
C ASP A 22 20.50 1.95 -6.44
N THR A 23 21.36 2.10 -7.45
CA THR A 23 20.98 2.40 -8.83
C THR A 23 20.32 1.23 -9.54
N SER A 24 20.44 0.00 -9.03
CA SER A 24 19.76 -1.17 -9.61
C SER A 24 18.24 -1.06 -9.49
N VAL A 25 17.74 -0.30 -8.51
CA VAL A 25 16.32 -0.01 -8.33
C VAL A 25 15.75 0.69 -9.57
N THR A 26 16.53 1.53 -10.26
CA THR A 26 16.09 2.28 -11.45
C THR A 26 15.59 1.37 -12.58
N SER A 27 15.95 0.09 -12.58
CA SER A 27 15.42 -0.90 -13.54
C SER A 27 13.88 -0.99 -13.54
N HIS A 28 13.19 -0.63 -12.45
CA HIS A 28 11.72 -0.62 -12.44
C HIS A 28 11.12 0.39 -13.44
N PHE A 29 11.87 1.45 -13.80
CA PHE A 29 11.43 2.41 -14.80
C PHE A 29 11.39 1.82 -16.22
N GLU A 30 12.15 0.77 -16.52
CA GLU A 30 12.07 0.08 -17.82
C GLU A 30 10.69 -0.55 -18.05
N ARG A 31 9.98 -0.86 -16.95
CA ARG A 31 8.64 -1.47 -16.95
C ARG A 31 7.53 -0.46 -16.64
N SER A 32 7.89 0.81 -16.47
CA SER A 32 6.99 1.90 -16.09
C SER A 32 6.94 2.94 -17.20
N THR A 33 5.85 3.69 -17.25
CA THR A 33 5.73 4.86 -18.14
C THR A 33 6.40 6.11 -17.57
N GLY A 34 6.83 6.07 -16.30
CA GLY A 34 7.48 7.19 -15.62
C GLY A 34 8.97 7.31 -15.96
N ASN A 35 9.50 8.53 -15.90
CA ASN A 35 10.95 8.77 -15.96
C ASN A 35 11.49 9.00 -14.54
N PRO A 36 12.75 8.61 -14.28
CA PRO A 36 13.37 8.87 -12.99
C PRO A 36 13.49 10.39 -12.72
N PRO A 37 13.28 10.83 -11.48
CA PRO A 37 13.43 12.22 -11.08
C PRO A 37 14.86 12.68 -11.32
N SER A 38 14.98 13.89 -11.85
CA SER A 38 16.25 14.45 -12.29
C SER A 38 16.53 15.77 -11.59
N ALA A 39 17.77 15.98 -11.16
CA ALA A 39 18.26 17.20 -10.53
C ALA A 39 19.43 17.78 -11.33
N VAL A 40 19.55 19.11 -11.31
CA VAL A 40 20.67 19.82 -11.96
C VAL A 40 21.82 19.92 -10.98
N LEU A 41 23.01 19.48 -11.38
CA LEU A 41 24.19 19.52 -10.53
C LEU A 41 24.65 20.98 -10.33
N ARG A 42 24.80 21.40 -9.07
CA ARG A 42 25.11 22.79 -8.69
C ARG A 42 26.40 23.26 -9.36
N GLY A 43 26.32 24.36 -10.12
CA GLY A 43 27.47 24.94 -10.84
C GLY A 43 27.71 24.36 -12.24
N THR A 44 26.82 23.48 -12.72
CA THR A 44 26.87 22.89 -14.07
C THR A 44 25.48 22.86 -14.70
N HIS A 45 25.40 22.66 -16.01
CA HIS A 45 24.14 22.41 -16.73
C HIS A 45 23.84 20.91 -16.90
N THR A 46 24.55 20.03 -16.17
CA THR A 46 24.35 18.58 -16.28
C THR A 46 23.19 18.12 -15.40
N THR A 47 22.31 17.32 -16.00
CA THR A 47 21.16 16.71 -15.33
C THR A 47 21.54 15.30 -14.87
N VAL A 48 21.30 15.00 -13.60
CA VAL A 48 21.58 13.69 -12.99
C VAL A 48 20.33 13.15 -12.30
N THR A 49 20.14 11.84 -12.30
CA THR A 49 19.05 11.22 -11.55
C THR A 49 19.28 11.38 -10.05
N TYR A 50 18.30 11.91 -9.33
CA TYR A 50 18.38 12.09 -7.88
C TYR A 50 17.01 11.92 -7.20
N PRO A 51 16.88 11.06 -6.16
CA PRO A 51 17.94 10.23 -5.56
C PRO A 51 18.49 9.15 -6.51
N PRO A 52 19.68 8.55 -6.26
CA PRO A 52 20.31 7.59 -7.16
C PRO A 52 19.43 6.40 -7.59
N ASN A 53 18.51 5.97 -6.74
CA ASN A 53 17.54 4.90 -7.01
C ASN A 53 16.31 5.35 -7.83
N GLY A 54 16.20 6.66 -8.11
CA GLY A 54 15.08 7.28 -8.80
C GLY A 54 13.75 7.32 -8.02
N VAL A 55 13.74 7.05 -6.71
CA VAL A 55 12.52 7.06 -5.89
C VAL A 55 12.52 8.24 -4.95
N ILE A 56 11.51 9.11 -5.05
CA ILE A 56 11.30 10.20 -4.09
C ILE A 56 10.63 9.64 -2.83
N PRO A 57 11.25 9.75 -1.64
CA PRO A 57 10.63 9.30 -0.40
C PRO A 57 9.34 10.08 -0.11
N PHE A 58 8.29 9.37 0.29
CA PHE A 58 7.01 9.94 0.72
C PHE A 58 6.70 9.54 2.17
N HIS A 59 5.70 10.20 2.75
CA HIS A 59 5.27 9.92 4.12
C HIS A 59 4.79 8.48 4.27
N GLY A 60 5.40 7.73 5.20
CA GLY A 60 5.08 6.33 5.43
C GLY A 60 5.90 5.34 4.58
N PHE A 61 6.83 5.80 3.74
CA PHE A 61 7.70 4.91 2.96
C PHE A 61 8.47 3.90 3.84
N SER A 62 8.91 4.33 5.03
CA SER A 62 9.58 3.45 5.99
C SER A 62 8.70 2.31 6.51
N MET A 63 7.37 2.44 6.44
CA MET A 63 6.45 1.44 6.95
C MET A 63 6.44 0.15 6.13
N TYR A 64 6.90 0.19 4.87
CA TYR A 64 7.09 -1.03 4.07
C TYR A 64 8.18 -1.96 4.61
N VAL A 65 9.19 -1.41 5.28
CA VAL A 65 10.30 -2.21 5.82
C VAL A 65 9.93 -2.81 7.18
N ALA A 66 9.07 -2.12 7.94
CA ALA A 66 8.80 -2.45 9.34
C ALA A 66 8.27 -3.89 9.57
N PRO A 67 7.32 -4.43 8.78
CA PRO A 67 6.88 -5.82 8.92
C PRO A 67 7.98 -6.84 8.61
N LEU A 68 8.83 -6.54 7.63
CA LEU A 68 9.90 -7.45 7.19
C LEU A 68 10.99 -7.61 8.26
N CYS A 69 11.21 -6.59 9.09
CA CYS A 69 12.12 -6.68 10.24
C CYS A 69 11.72 -7.75 11.27
N TYR A 70 10.46 -8.21 11.27
CA TYR A 70 10.02 -9.32 12.13
C TYR A 70 10.33 -10.70 11.56
N ILE A 71 10.60 -10.78 10.25
CA ILE A 71 10.93 -12.03 9.54
C ILE A 71 12.44 -12.18 9.40
N TYR A 72 13.13 -11.12 8.99
CA TYR A 72 14.55 -11.18 8.63
C TYR A 72 15.41 -10.52 9.69
N GLU A 73 16.27 -11.31 10.33
CA GLU A 73 17.29 -10.82 11.26
C GLU A 73 18.50 -10.24 10.52
N ASP A 74 18.89 -10.86 9.39
CA ASP A 74 20.01 -10.40 8.58
C ASP A 74 19.63 -9.16 7.74
N PRO A 75 20.29 -8.01 7.95
CA PRO A 75 19.99 -6.78 7.22
C PRO A 75 20.27 -6.88 5.72
N ILE A 76 21.19 -7.75 5.29
CA ILE A 76 21.51 -7.90 3.86
C ILE A 76 20.35 -8.60 3.15
N THR A 77 19.89 -9.73 3.70
CA THR A 77 18.72 -10.45 3.19
C THR A 77 17.47 -9.57 3.23
N LEU A 78 17.22 -8.89 4.35
CA LEU A 78 16.13 -7.94 4.50
C LEU A 78 16.13 -6.88 3.40
N TYR A 79 17.29 -6.30 3.10
CA TYR A 79 17.43 -5.30 2.04
C TYR A 79 17.02 -5.86 0.67
N HIS A 80 17.55 -7.03 0.30
CA HIS A 80 17.27 -7.64 -1.00
C HIS A 80 15.79 -8.00 -1.15
N VAL A 81 15.16 -8.55 -0.10
CA VAL A 81 13.73 -8.86 -0.11
C VAL A 81 12.90 -7.59 -0.24
N PHE A 82 13.20 -6.55 0.53
CA PHE A 82 12.52 -5.26 0.43
C PHE A 82 12.64 -4.65 -0.97
N ARG A 83 13.86 -4.67 -1.54
CA ARG A 83 14.11 -4.15 -2.89
C ARG A 83 13.25 -4.87 -3.93
N GLU A 84 13.20 -6.20 -3.89
CA GLU A 84 12.39 -6.99 -4.82
C GLU A 84 10.89 -6.71 -4.66
N LEU A 85 10.38 -6.64 -3.43
CA LEU A 85 8.98 -6.28 -3.17
C LEU A 85 8.64 -4.90 -3.73
N TYR A 86 9.54 -3.93 -3.54
CA TYR A 86 9.34 -2.58 -4.02
C TYR A 86 9.33 -2.51 -5.56
N VAL A 87 10.35 -3.06 -6.21
CA VAL A 87 10.55 -3.01 -7.67
C VAL A 87 9.50 -3.82 -8.43
N ARG A 88 8.87 -4.83 -7.81
CA ARG A 88 7.83 -5.64 -8.45
C ARG A 88 6.42 -5.09 -8.21
N TYR A 89 6.11 -4.72 -6.96
CA TYR A 89 4.74 -4.39 -6.54
C TYR A 89 4.61 -2.94 -6.08
N PHE A 90 5.32 -2.53 -5.03
CA PHE A 90 4.99 -1.28 -4.32
C PHE A 90 5.22 -0.02 -5.15
N PHE A 91 6.19 0.00 -6.07
CA PHE A 91 6.41 1.17 -6.94
C PHE A 91 5.16 1.56 -7.74
N ARG A 92 4.31 0.59 -8.10
CA ARG A 92 3.07 0.79 -8.87
C ARG A 92 1.99 1.51 -8.08
N LEU A 93 2.07 1.45 -6.75
CA LEU A 93 1.13 2.10 -5.83
C LEU A 93 1.38 3.60 -5.71
N HIS A 94 2.52 4.09 -6.22
CA HIS A 94 2.93 5.50 -6.14
C HIS A 94 3.06 6.18 -7.49
N ASN A 95 3.14 5.41 -8.57
CA ASN A 95 3.29 5.93 -9.92
C ASN A 95 1.95 5.95 -10.66
N LEU A 96 1.62 7.12 -11.20
CA LEU A 96 0.50 7.27 -12.13
C LEU A 96 0.88 6.59 -13.45
N SER A 97 0.23 5.47 -13.75
CA SER A 97 0.43 4.70 -14.98
C SER A 97 -0.89 4.07 -15.41
N SER A 98 -0.95 3.66 -16.67
CA SER A 98 -2.07 2.89 -17.24
C SER A 98 -1.99 1.39 -16.92
N HIS A 99 -1.06 0.98 -16.06
CA HIS A 99 -0.89 -0.42 -15.72
C HIS A 99 -2.09 -0.92 -14.88
N PRO A 100 -2.65 -2.11 -15.14
CA PRO A 100 -3.84 -2.62 -14.44
C PRO A 100 -3.64 -2.78 -12.92
N GLN A 101 -2.42 -3.08 -12.48
CA GLN A 101 -2.03 -3.10 -11.06
C GLN A 101 -1.49 -1.75 -10.52
N GLY A 102 -1.65 -0.66 -11.27
CA GLY A 102 -1.24 0.68 -10.88
C GLY A 102 -2.28 1.36 -9.98
N VAL A 103 -1.86 2.37 -9.22
CA VAL A 103 -2.73 3.07 -8.25
C VAL A 103 -4.05 3.59 -8.85
N LEU A 104 -4.04 4.08 -10.09
CA LEU A 104 -5.24 4.58 -10.77
C LEU A 104 -6.22 3.44 -11.10
N SER A 105 -5.70 2.35 -11.66
CA SER A 105 -6.51 1.17 -11.96
C SER A 105 -7.07 0.54 -10.68
N LEU A 106 -6.27 0.46 -9.61
CA LEU A 106 -6.74 -0.02 -8.31
C LEU A 106 -7.82 0.89 -7.70
N ALA A 107 -7.71 2.21 -7.88
CA ALA A 107 -8.74 3.15 -7.44
C ALA A 107 -10.08 2.93 -8.17
N LEU A 108 -10.03 2.73 -9.50
CA LEU A 108 -11.20 2.40 -10.29
C LEU A 108 -11.77 1.03 -9.87
N SER A 109 -10.91 0.00 -9.77
CA SER A 109 -11.31 -1.34 -9.32
C SER A 109 -11.97 -1.31 -7.94
N PHE A 110 -11.54 -0.41 -7.05
CA PHE A 110 -12.16 -0.23 -5.75
C PHE A 110 -13.59 0.29 -5.87
N GLU A 111 -13.81 1.33 -6.67
CA GLU A 111 -15.16 1.91 -6.86
C GLU A 111 -16.09 0.89 -7.52
N THR A 112 -15.62 0.21 -8.57
CA THR A 112 -16.39 -0.84 -9.25
C THR A 112 -16.74 -1.99 -8.31
N LEU A 113 -15.75 -2.52 -7.58
CA LEU A 113 -15.97 -3.66 -6.68
C LEU A 113 -16.89 -3.29 -5.50
N LEU A 114 -16.79 -2.06 -4.98
CA LEU A 114 -17.67 -1.60 -3.92
C LEU A 114 -19.13 -1.51 -4.38
N ASP A 115 -19.37 -0.99 -5.57
CA ASP A 115 -20.72 -0.90 -6.16
C ASP A 115 -21.30 -2.28 -6.45
N GLU A 116 -20.48 -3.21 -6.95
CA GLU A 116 -20.89 -4.59 -7.25
C GLU A 116 -21.22 -5.41 -5.99
N VAL A 117 -20.34 -5.36 -4.98
CA VAL A 117 -20.48 -6.21 -3.78
C VAL A 117 -21.39 -5.59 -2.72
N GLU A 118 -21.39 -4.26 -2.60
CA GLU A 118 -22.16 -3.53 -1.60
C GLU A 118 -22.94 -2.35 -2.19
N PRO A 119 -23.88 -2.58 -3.14
CA PRO A 119 -24.61 -1.51 -3.81
C PRO A 119 -25.40 -0.62 -2.85
N GLN A 120 -25.90 -1.18 -1.74
CA GLN A 120 -26.57 -0.42 -0.70
C GLN A 120 -25.63 0.60 -0.03
N LEU A 121 -24.38 0.21 0.22
CA LEU A 121 -23.40 1.07 0.85
C LEU A 121 -22.89 2.12 -0.15
N ALA A 122 -22.66 1.72 -1.40
CA ALA A 122 -22.30 2.64 -2.48
C ALA A 122 -23.37 3.72 -2.69
N TYR A 123 -24.65 3.31 -2.75
CA TYR A 123 -25.78 4.24 -2.84
C TYR A 123 -25.84 5.18 -1.63
N HIS A 124 -25.70 4.65 -0.42
CA HIS A 124 -25.68 5.46 0.81
C HIS A 124 -24.58 6.51 0.77
N PHE A 125 -23.36 6.13 0.37
CA PHE A 125 -22.26 7.08 0.22
C PHE A 125 -22.54 8.15 -0.84
N SER A 126 -23.15 7.78 -1.96
CA SER A 126 -23.53 8.73 -3.01
C SER A 126 -24.58 9.74 -2.54
N VAL A 127 -25.58 9.32 -1.75
CA VAL A 127 -26.63 10.22 -1.25
C VAL A 127 -26.09 11.25 -0.26
N HIS A 128 -25.07 10.88 0.51
CA HIS A 128 -24.48 11.71 1.55
C HIS A 128 -23.18 12.43 1.14
N ASP A 129 -22.84 12.44 -0.16
CA ASP A 129 -21.59 13.01 -0.69
C ASP A 129 -20.33 12.48 0.03
N ILE A 130 -20.33 11.18 0.36
CA ILE A 130 -19.22 10.49 0.99
C ILE A 130 -18.35 9.86 -0.10
N TYR A 131 -17.04 10.08 -0.02
CA TYR A 131 -16.05 9.61 -0.98
C TYR A 131 -15.21 8.49 -0.33
N PRO A 132 -15.66 7.23 -0.39
CA PRO A 132 -14.97 6.11 0.26
C PRO A 132 -13.55 5.90 -0.28
N LEU A 133 -13.32 6.20 -1.56
CA LEU A 133 -11.99 6.12 -2.18
C LEU A 133 -10.95 7.00 -1.48
N LYS A 134 -11.33 8.19 -0.94
CA LYS A 134 -10.41 9.06 -0.18
C LYS A 134 -9.83 8.38 1.07
N ILE A 135 -10.53 7.38 1.59
CA ILE A 135 -10.13 6.59 2.75
C ILE A 135 -9.33 5.37 2.26
N ALA A 136 -9.92 4.58 1.37
CA ALA A 136 -9.32 3.35 0.87
C ALA A 136 -7.96 3.57 0.20
N ILE A 137 -7.80 4.67 -0.55
CA ILE A 137 -6.56 4.97 -1.25
C ILE A 137 -5.38 5.17 -0.29
N LYS A 138 -5.63 5.68 0.94
CA LYS A 138 -4.61 5.84 1.97
C LYS A 138 -4.08 4.49 2.46
N TRP A 139 -4.91 3.45 2.42
CA TRP A 139 -4.52 2.08 2.75
C TRP A 139 -3.80 1.41 1.57
N ILE A 140 -4.37 1.51 0.37
CA ILE A 140 -3.86 0.88 -0.85
C ILE A 140 -2.46 1.42 -1.17
N ILE A 141 -2.25 2.74 -1.16
CA ILE A 141 -0.96 3.37 -1.44
C ILE A 141 0.11 2.95 -0.42
N LYS A 142 -0.25 2.48 0.76
CA LYS A 142 0.70 1.99 1.77
C LYS A 142 0.83 0.47 1.78
N GLY A 143 0.12 -0.25 0.91
CA GLY A 143 -0.02 -1.71 1.00
C GLY A 143 -0.49 -2.15 2.39
N PHE A 144 -1.35 -1.35 3.03
CA PHE A 144 -1.82 -1.46 4.43
C PHE A 144 -0.75 -1.33 5.54
N SER A 145 0.49 -0.97 5.19
CA SER A 145 1.56 -0.77 6.15
C SER A 145 1.27 0.37 7.13
N GLY A 146 1.43 0.07 8.41
CA GLY A 146 1.11 1.00 9.51
C GLY A 146 -0.38 1.12 9.84
N CYS A 147 -1.27 0.38 9.16
CA CYS A 147 -2.70 0.35 9.46
C CYS A 147 -3.13 -0.97 10.10
N LEU A 148 -2.53 -2.09 9.70
CA LEU A 148 -2.80 -3.43 10.24
C LEU A 148 -1.73 -3.86 11.25
N ALA A 149 -2.09 -4.81 12.12
CA ALA A 149 -1.11 -5.53 12.94
C ALA A 149 -0.10 -6.30 12.07
N THR A 150 1.13 -6.47 12.56
CA THR A 150 2.25 -7.03 11.81
C THR A 150 1.97 -8.43 11.24
N ASP A 151 1.36 -9.30 12.02
CA ASP A 151 0.97 -10.65 11.57
C ASP A 151 -0.05 -10.61 10.43
N GLN A 152 -1.00 -9.67 10.52
CA GLN A 152 -2.08 -9.54 9.53
C GLN A 152 -1.58 -8.93 8.20
N ILE A 153 -0.68 -7.95 8.25
CA ILE A 153 -0.10 -7.40 7.02
C ILE A 153 0.82 -8.41 6.31
N LEU A 154 1.56 -9.23 7.06
CA LEU A 154 2.38 -10.28 6.45
C LEU A 154 1.51 -11.30 5.72
N GLN A 155 0.38 -11.71 6.31
CA GLN A 155 -0.60 -12.57 5.63
C GLN A 155 -1.17 -11.93 4.35
N LEU A 156 -1.45 -10.62 4.37
CA LEU A 156 -1.91 -9.91 3.17
C LEU A 156 -0.84 -9.91 2.07
N TRP A 157 0.43 -9.72 2.43
CA TRP A 157 1.53 -9.72 1.47
C TRP A 157 1.82 -11.12 0.95
N ASP A 158 1.65 -12.17 1.76
CA ASP A 158 1.69 -13.56 1.28
C ASP A 158 0.62 -13.80 0.20
N CYS A 159 -0.60 -13.27 0.38
CA CYS A 159 -1.63 -13.35 -0.67
C CYS A 159 -1.23 -12.56 -1.93
N MET A 160 -0.69 -11.34 -1.78
CA MET A 160 -0.19 -10.55 -2.92
C MET A 160 0.85 -11.33 -3.72
N LEU A 161 1.80 -11.98 -3.03
CA LEU A 161 2.84 -12.81 -3.64
C LEU A 161 2.26 -14.07 -4.28
N ALA A 162 1.31 -14.74 -3.63
CA ALA A 162 0.68 -15.96 -4.13
C ALA A 162 -0.14 -15.73 -5.41
N TYR A 163 -0.84 -14.59 -5.50
CA TYR A 163 -1.62 -14.21 -6.67
C TYR A 163 -0.83 -13.40 -7.71
N ASP A 164 0.41 -13.00 -7.40
CA ASP A 164 1.22 -12.06 -8.19
C ASP A 164 0.44 -10.79 -8.57
N SER A 165 -0.34 -10.25 -7.61
CA SER A 165 -1.25 -9.13 -7.87
C SER A 165 -1.48 -8.22 -6.66
N THR A 166 -1.48 -6.91 -6.91
CA THR A 166 -1.81 -5.88 -5.92
C THR A 166 -3.32 -5.64 -5.77
N GLU A 167 -4.16 -6.26 -6.61
CA GLU A 167 -5.63 -6.15 -6.52
C GLU A 167 -6.17 -6.70 -5.18
N ILE A 168 -5.42 -7.59 -4.51
CA ILE A 168 -5.79 -8.08 -3.19
C ILE A 168 -5.95 -6.95 -2.16
N PHE A 169 -5.24 -5.82 -2.33
CA PHE A 169 -5.40 -4.64 -1.49
C PHE A 169 -6.77 -3.99 -1.67
N VAL A 170 -7.30 -3.99 -2.89
CA VAL A 170 -8.65 -3.49 -3.21
C VAL A 170 -9.70 -4.40 -2.59
N VAL A 171 -9.55 -5.71 -2.77
CA VAL A 171 -10.46 -6.73 -2.18
C VAL A 171 -10.53 -6.56 -0.67
N LEU A 172 -9.39 -6.41 0.01
CA LEU A 172 -9.37 -6.16 1.45
C LEU A 172 -10.02 -4.84 1.82
N ALA A 173 -9.78 -3.75 1.08
CA ALA A 173 -10.35 -2.45 1.37
C ALA A 173 -11.89 -2.47 1.32
N VAL A 174 -12.47 -3.07 0.28
CA VAL A 174 -13.93 -3.27 0.18
C VAL A 174 -14.41 -4.20 1.29
N GLY A 175 -13.73 -5.31 1.55
CA GLY A 175 -14.09 -6.25 2.62
C GLY A 175 -14.11 -5.63 4.03
N ILE A 176 -13.22 -4.68 4.32
CA ILE A 176 -13.24 -3.92 5.58
C ILE A 176 -14.49 -3.03 5.66
N MET A 177 -14.90 -2.42 4.55
CA MET A 177 -16.12 -1.62 4.50
C MET A 177 -17.37 -2.50 4.66
N SER A 178 -17.43 -3.64 3.96
CA SER A 178 -18.48 -4.65 4.13
C SER A 178 -18.58 -5.11 5.59
N LEU A 179 -17.45 -5.40 6.25
CA LEU A 179 -17.42 -5.81 7.65
C LEU A 179 -18.05 -4.77 8.59
N ARG A 180 -17.92 -3.47 8.26
CA ARG A 180 -18.42 -2.35 9.08
C ARG A 180 -19.72 -1.75 8.54
N LYS A 181 -20.33 -2.36 7.52
CA LYS A 181 -21.55 -1.88 6.85
C LYS A 181 -22.67 -1.43 7.81
N PRO A 182 -23.05 -2.19 8.87
CA PRO A 182 -24.17 -1.79 9.72
C PRO A 182 -23.96 -0.44 10.42
N VAL A 183 -22.71 -0.09 10.72
CA VAL A 183 -22.34 1.18 11.35
C VAL A 183 -22.15 2.27 10.30
N LEU A 184 -21.59 1.92 9.14
CA LEU A 184 -21.38 2.86 8.04
C LEU A 184 -22.69 3.39 7.44
N LEU A 185 -23.74 2.56 7.39
CA LEU A 185 -25.07 3.00 6.93
C LEU A 185 -25.75 4.00 7.86
N GLN A 186 -25.22 4.20 9.08
CA GLN A 186 -25.71 5.22 10.02
C GLN A 186 -24.91 6.52 9.92
N ALA A 187 -23.82 6.55 9.15
CA ALA A 187 -22.98 7.71 9.01
C ALA A 187 -23.47 8.60 7.87
N GLU A 188 -23.81 9.84 8.18
CA GLU A 188 -24.39 10.79 7.20
C GLU A 188 -23.35 11.78 6.63
N ASN A 189 -22.08 11.66 7.02
CA ASN A 189 -21.02 12.54 6.54
C ASN A 189 -19.65 11.84 6.49
N GLN A 190 -18.75 12.42 5.68
CA GLN A 190 -17.39 11.91 5.45
C GLN A 190 -16.59 11.74 6.74
N ALA A 191 -16.65 12.71 7.66
CA ALA A 191 -15.84 12.70 8.88
C ALA A 191 -16.23 11.54 9.81
N THR A 192 -17.53 11.25 9.95
CA THR A 192 -18.01 10.10 10.71
C THR A 192 -17.51 8.78 10.13
N VAL A 193 -17.55 8.64 8.80
CA VAL A 193 -17.01 7.44 8.12
C VAL A 193 -15.51 7.31 8.33
N GLU A 194 -14.76 8.40 8.19
CA GLU A 194 -13.31 8.42 8.47
C GLU A 194 -13.00 8.02 9.90
N ASN A 195 -13.79 8.45 10.89
CA ASN A 195 -13.64 8.06 12.28
C ASN A 195 -13.95 6.58 12.52
N ILE A 196 -15.04 6.06 11.94
CA ILE A 196 -15.39 4.63 12.02
C ILE A 196 -14.28 3.76 11.40
N LEU A 197 -13.62 4.26 10.36
CA LEU A 197 -12.57 3.56 9.61
C LEU A 197 -11.14 3.93 10.04
N ALA A 198 -10.96 4.79 11.05
CA ALA A 198 -9.66 5.30 11.44
C ALA A 198 -8.73 4.20 11.98
N ASP A 199 -9.28 3.29 12.79
CA ASP A 199 -8.55 2.14 13.33
C ASP A 199 -9.01 0.85 12.66
N ILE A 200 -8.11 0.20 11.93
CA ILE A 200 -8.32 -1.13 11.33
C ILE A 200 -7.32 -2.15 11.85
N SER A 201 -6.58 -1.84 12.93
CA SER A 201 -5.51 -2.69 13.46
C SER A 201 -5.98 -4.07 13.93
N ALA A 202 -7.23 -4.17 14.39
CA ALA A 202 -7.85 -5.41 14.86
C ALA A 202 -8.44 -6.29 13.73
N VAL A 203 -8.43 -5.82 12.48
CA VAL A 203 -8.99 -6.57 11.34
C VAL A 203 -8.19 -7.86 11.12
N LYS A 204 -8.91 -8.98 10.97
CA LYS A 204 -8.33 -10.25 10.56
C LYS A 204 -8.40 -10.38 9.04
N VAL A 205 -7.24 -10.39 8.39
CA VAL A 205 -7.13 -10.29 6.92
C VAL A 205 -7.71 -11.53 6.24
N ILE A 206 -7.26 -12.72 6.62
CA ILE A 206 -7.66 -13.97 5.95
C ILE A 206 -9.18 -14.21 5.99
N PRO A 207 -9.88 -14.06 7.14
CA PRO A 207 -11.34 -14.18 7.18
C PRO A 207 -12.06 -13.19 6.28
N VAL A 208 -11.60 -11.93 6.23
CA VAL A 208 -12.22 -10.89 5.38
C VAL A 208 -12.01 -11.23 3.90
N LEU A 209 -10.79 -11.59 3.50
CA LEU A 209 -10.50 -11.99 2.12
C LEU A 209 -11.32 -13.22 1.70
N HIS A 210 -11.41 -14.24 2.55
CA HIS A 210 -12.22 -15.42 2.28
C HIS A 210 -13.71 -15.07 2.12
N GLY A 211 -14.25 -14.18 2.95
CA GLY A 211 -15.64 -13.72 2.80
C GLY A 211 -15.89 -13.04 1.45
N MET A 212 -14.98 -12.15 1.03
CA MET A 212 -15.08 -11.43 -0.23
C MET A 212 -14.95 -12.33 -1.46
N LEU A 213 -13.98 -13.25 -1.45
CA LEU A 213 -13.72 -14.17 -2.58
C LEU A 213 -14.79 -15.26 -2.72
N ASN A 214 -15.49 -15.60 -1.63
CA ASN A 214 -16.57 -16.59 -1.67
C ASN A 214 -17.91 -15.96 -2.07
N ASN A 215 -18.17 -14.69 -1.72
CA ASN A 215 -19.39 -13.97 -2.11
C ASN A 215 -19.42 -13.54 -3.59
N THR A 216 -18.28 -13.59 -4.28
CA THR A 216 -18.16 -13.27 -5.72
C THR A 216 -18.38 -14.49 -6.62
N ARG A 217 -18.85 -15.63 -6.08
CA ARG A 217 -19.29 -16.83 -6.82
C ARG A 217 -20.77 -17.07 -6.60
#